data_AF-A0A5E5NZF4-F1
#
_entry.id   AF-A0A5E5NZF4-F1
#
_cell.length_a   1.000
_cell.length_b   1.000
_cell.length_c   1.000
_cell.angle_alpha   90.00
_cell.angle_beta   90.00
_cell.angle_gamma   90.00
#
_symmetry.space_group_name_H-M   'P 1'
#
loop_
_entity.id
_entity.type
_entity.pdbx_description
1 polymer ?
#
loop_
_entity_poly.entity_id
_entity_poly.type
_entity_poly.pdbx_seq_one_letter_code
_entity_poly.pdbx_strand_id
1 'polypeptide(L)'
;MTARSRFHNPVDVHFGAGALAHLPERVGNRRAVLVTMPEARALGMTGQIEALLGHRLAGVIDQVSPNPDVRELAPMYGDFWRRYGQCEVIVALGGGSALDTAKLLMVAGDDDRFATLVDALDAGVTFRPARTKRLITVPTTAGTGSEVTPWATLWDRHVKRKKYSLHLPETWPEAAIVDPRLTRSLPRAVTLQSGLDALSHALEAIWNVNANPISDTFAVSAARDMMRVLPRLMASLDDEDLRAQAALAALQAGMAFSNTKTALAHSISYDMTIRHGLPHGIACSFTLPAVMRLAIGRRADRDAVLARVFDGDIANAPDKLTVFLNGLGVATEFAAYGVTEPESNAMIAAALEGPRGRNFIGAVV
;
A
#
# COMPACT_ATOMS: atom_id res chain seq x y z
N MET A 1 -28.66 -17.53 -2.73
CA MET A 1 -28.48 -16.74 -1.48
C MET A 1 -27.06 -16.21 -1.47
N THR A 2 -26.86 -14.91 -1.31
CA THR A 2 -25.51 -14.34 -1.11
C THR A 2 -24.94 -14.87 0.21
N ALA A 3 -23.76 -15.49 0.15
CA ALA A 3 -23.04 -15.92 1.35
C ALA A 3 -22.82 -14.73 2.29
N ARG A 4 -22.77 -14.98 3.61
CA ARG A 4 -22.48 -13.93 4.60
C ARG A 4 -21.09 -13.36 4.34
N SER A 5 -21.02 -12.10 3.97
CA SER A 5 -19.75 -11.36 3.79
C SER A 5 -19.51 -10.41 4.96
N ARG A 6 -18.23 -10.15 5.28
CA ARG A 6 -17.81 -9.15 6.27
C ARG A 6 -16.88 -8.15 5.59
N PHE A 7 -17.16 -6.86 5.78
CA PHE A 7 -16.26 -5.77 5.46
C PHE A 7 -15.98 -4.99 6.74
N HIS A 8 -14.73 -4.61 6.97
CA HIS A 8 -14.34 -3.83 8.13
C HIS A 8 -13.26 -2.83 7.76
N ASN A 9 -13.50 -1.56 8.09
CA ASN A 9 -12.50 -0.51 8.09
C ASN A 9 -12.88 0.51 9.20
N PRO A 10 -12.08 0.66 10.26
CA PRO A 10 -12.38 1.57 11.36
C PRO A 10 -11.83 2.99 11.16
N VAL A 11 -11.16 3.28 10.04
CA VAL A 11 -10.43 4.54 9.82
C VAL A 11 -11.40 5.67 9.50
N ASP A 12 -11.27 6.80 10.20
CA ASP A 12 -11.98 8.04 9.88
C ASP A 12 -11.28 8.78 8.72
N VAL A 13 -11.89 8.77 7.53
CA VAL A 13 -11.26 9.27 6.30
C VAL A 13 -11.73 10.69 5.98
N HIS A 14 -10.76 11.61 5.88
CA HIS A 14 -10.93 13.00 5.46
C HIS A 14 -10.29 13.17 4.08
N PHE A 15 -11.11 13.35 3.05
CA PHE A 15 -10.64 13.39 1.66
C PHE A 15 -10.94 14.74 1.01
N GLY A 16 -9.96 15.29 0.28
CA GLY A 16 -10.16 16.42 -0.61
C GLY A 16 -9.02 17.44 -0.56
N ALA A 17 -8.97 18.33 -1.57
CA ALA A 17 -8.05 19.44 -1.56
C ALA A 17 -8.35 20.34 -0.35
N GLY A 18 -7.37 20.53 0.54
CA GLY A 18 -7.62 21.25 1.80
C GLY A 18 -7.68 20.34 3.03
N ALA A 19 -7.83 19.03 2.86
CA ALA A 19 -8.11 18.11 3.96
C ALA A 19 -7.05 18.16 5.08
N LEU A 20 -5.80 18.53 4.76
CA LEU A 20 -4.75 18.70 5.78
C LEU A 20 -5.13 19.69 6.90
N ALA A 21 -6.01 20.65 6.62
CA ALA A 21 -6.51 21.60 7.61
C ALA A 21 -7.31 20.95 8.77
N HIS A 22 -7.79 19.71 8.61
CA HIS A 22 -8.46 18.96 9.68
C HIS A 22 -7.49 18.29 10.67
N LEU A 23 -6.18 18.25 10.36
CA LEU A 23 -5.19 17.60 11.23
C LEU A 23 -5.19 18.11 12.68
N PRO A 24 -5.25 19.43 12.96
CA PRO A 24 -5.40 19.97 14.31
C PRO A 24 -6.58 19.40 15.11
N GLU A 25 -7.72 19.22 14.45
CA GLU A 25 -8.95 18.71 15.06
C GLU A 25 -8.79 17.23 15.41
N ARG A 26 -8.22 16.46 14.48
CA ARG A 26 -7.96 15.03 14.68
C ARG A 26 -6.94 14.82 15.80
N VAL A 27 -5.84 15.58 15.85
CA VAL A 27 -4.86 15.48 16.95
C VAL A 27 -5.48 15.90 18.29
N GLY A 28 -6.36 16.90 18.30
CA GLY A 28 -6.95 17.44 19.53
C GLY A 28 -5.89 18.06 20.44
N ASN A 29 -5.96 17.81 21.75
CA ASN A 29 -4.99 18.32 22.73
C ASN A 29 -3.77 17.40 22.95
N ARG A 30 -3.69 16.30 22.19
CA ARG A 30 -2.68 15.25 22.38
C ARG A 30 -1.31 15.70 21.89
N ARG A 31 -0.25 15.19 22.53
CA ARG A 31 1.12 15.38 22.04
C ARG A 31 1.42 14.42 20.89
N ALA A 32 1.90 14.98 19.79
CA ALA A 32 2.16 14.27 18.54
C ALA A 32 3.66 14.26 18.18
N VAL A 33 4.07 13.22 17.46
CA VAL A 33 5.38 13.15 16.79
C VAL A 33 5.16 12.89 15.31
N LEU A 34 5.87 13.64 14.46
CA LEU A 34 5.82 13.48 13.01
C LEU A 34 6.80 12.40 12.56
N VAL A 35 6.35 11.44 11.76
CA VAL A 35 7.19 10.46 11.07
C VAL A 35 7.07 10.70 9.57
N THR A 36 8.19 10.95 8.89
CA THR A 36 8.21 11.40 7.50
C THR A 36 9.52 11.04 6.79
N MET A 37 9.55 11.23 5.46
CA MET A 37 10.75 11.10 4.63
C MET A 37 11.66 12.34 4.69
N PRO A 38 12.97 12.22 4.40
CA PRO A 38 13.94 13.31 4.46
C PRO A 38 13.56 14.53 3.60
N GLU A 39 12.92 14.30 2.45
CA GLU A 39 12.57 15.35 1.50
C GLU A 39 11.43 16.25 1.98
N ALA A 40 10.65 15.81 2.98
CA ALA A 40 9.41 16.48 3.40
C ALA A 40 9.63 17.93 3.85
N ARG A 41 10.79 18.24 4.46
CA ARG A 41 11.11 19.61 4.86
C ARG A 41 11.39 20.50 3.65
N ALA A 42 12.19 20.02 2.70
CA ALA A 42 12.49 20.76 1.47
C ALA A 42 11.24 20.97 0.60
N LEU A 43 10.28 20.03 0.67
CA LEU A 43 8.97 20.13 0.03
C LEU A 43 7.96 21.00 0.80
N GLY A 44 8.36 21.59 1.94
CA GLY A 44 7.50 22.44 2.77
C GLY A 44 6.44 21.69 3.58
N MET A 45 6.35 20.37 3.47
CA MET A 45 5.35 19.54 4.15
C MET A 45 5.58 19.53 5.65
N THR A 46 6.83 19.39 6.10
CA THR A 46 7.17 19.44 7.54
C THR A 46 6.76 20.78 8.16
N GLY A 47 7.02 21.89 7.45
CA GLY A 47 6.65 23.23 7.91
C GLY A 47 5.13 23.42 8.03
N GLN A 48 4.33 22.81 7.14
CA GLN A 48 2.87 22.83 7.26
C GLN A 48 2.40 22.10 8.52
N ILE A 49 2.98 20.94 8.84
CA ILE A 49 2.65 20.19 10.06
C ILE A 49 3.07 20.97 11.32
N GLU A 50 4.27 21.55 11.31
CA GLU A 50 4.77 22.42 12.39
C GLU A 50 3.82 23.59 12.64
N ALA A 51 3.36 24.27 11.58
CA ALA A 51 2.41 25.38 11.68
C ALA A 51 1.03 24.94 12.21
N LEU A 52 0.50 23.80 11.74
CA LEU A 52 -0.82 23.30 12.14
C LEU A 52 -0.85 22.81 13.59
N LEU A 53 0.21 22.14 14.04
CA LEU A 53 0.24 21.52 15.36
C LEU A 53 0.85 22.40 16.44
N GLY A 54 1.78 23.30 16.08
CA GLY A 54 2.45 24.19 17.02
C GLY A 54 3.07 23.42 18.19
N HIS A 55 2.77 23.85 19.42
CA HIS A 55 3.28 23.24 20.65
C HIS A 55 2.87 21.76 20.85
N ARG A 56 1.88 21.25 20.11
CA ARG A 56 1.47 19.84 20.18
C ARG A 56 2.47 18.92 19.49
N LEU A 57 3.26 19.43 18.54
CA LEU A 57 4.30 18.66 17.86
C LEU A 57 5.55 18.58 18.74
N ALA A 58 5.78 17.42 19.35
CA ALA A 58 6.88 17.17 20.26
C ALA A 58 8.22 16.91 19.54
N GLY A 59 8.18 16.56 18.25
CA GLY A 59 9.38 16.30 17.46
C GLY A 59 9.08 15.75 16.07
N VAL A 60 10.13 15.64 15.26
CA VAL A 60 10.09 15.13 13.88
C VAL A 60 11.10 14.01 13.74
N ILE A 61 10.70 12.93 13.08
CA ILE A 61 11.55 11.83 12.60
C ILE A 61 11.46 11.85 11.09
N ASP A 62 12.49 12.39 10.44
CA ASP A 62 12.57 12.60 9.00
C ASP A 62 13.58 11.67 8.32
N GLN A 63 13.97 10.58 8.98
CA GLN A 63 14.99 9.65 8.49
C GLN A 63 14.35 8.39 7.88
N VAL A 64 13.11 8.45 7.42
CA VAL A 64 12.43 7.27 6.84
C VAL A 64 12.84 7.09 5.39
N SER A 65 13.64 6.06 5.14
CA SER A 65 14.02 5.62 3.80
C SER A 65 12.89 4.84 3.10
N PRO A 66 12.89 4.76 1.76
CA PRO A 66 12.07 3.82 1.01
C PRO A 66 12.35 2.37 1.42
N ASN A 67 11.29 1.55 1.47
CA ASN A 67 11.33 0.14 1.87
C ASN A 67 11.92 -0.07 3.28
N PRO A 68 11.13 0.20 4.34
CA PRO A 68 11.59 0.12 5.73
C PRO A 68 12.32 -1.18 6.03
N ASP A 69 13.57 -1.08 6.49
CA ASP A 69 14.43 -2.24 6.73
C ASP A 69 14.77 -2.38 8.22
N VAL A 70 14.89 -3.63 8.70
CA VAL A 70 15.23 -3.96 10.08
C VAL A 70 16.46 -3.20 10.57
N ARG A 71 17.50 -3.07 9.73
CA ARG A 71 18.75 -2.40 10.10
C ARG A 71 18.56 -0.92 10.42
N GLU A 72 17.71 -0.23 9.66
CA GLU A 72 17.46 1.20 9.79
C GLU A 72 16.42 1.48 10.88
N LEU A 73 15.40 0.62 11.00
CA LEU A 73 14.32 0.81 11.97
C LEU A 73 14.72 0.43 13.40
N ALA A 74 15.63 -0.53 13.61
CA ALA A 74 16.03 -0.96 14.95
C ALA A 74 16.55 0.21 15.84
N PRO A 75 17.53 1.03 15.42
CA PRO A 75 17.97 2.17 16.23
C PRO A 75 16.89 3.26 16.32
N MET A 76 16.16 3.52 15.23
CA MET A 76 15.07 4.50 15.19
C MET A 76 13.98 4.18 16.22
N TYR A 77 13.63 2.91 16.37
CA TYR A 77 12.61 2.42 17.28
C TYR A 77 13.00 2.64 18.75
N GLY A 78 14.23 2.30 19.15
CA GLY A 78 14.70 2.53 20.51
C GLY A 78 14.77 4.02 20.86
N ASP A 79 15.22 4.84 19.92
CA ASP A 79 15.26 6.30 20.06
C ASP A 79 13.86 6.91 20.16
N PHE A 80 12.93 6.41 19.35
CA PHE A 80 11.54 6.82 19.36
C PHE A 80 10.89 6.62 20.73
N TRP A 81 10.96 5.41 21.29
CA TRP A 81 10.31 5.12 22.58
C TRP A 81 11.01 5.82 23.74
N ARG A 82 12.33 6.01 23.68
CA ARG A 82 13.08 6.77 24.69
C ARG A 82 12.73 8.26 24.70
N ARG A 83 12.60 8.90 23.52
CA ARG A 83 12.36 10.35 23.40
C ARG A 83 10.88 10.72 23.41
N TYR A 84 10.05 9.90 22.78
CA TYR A 84 8.65 10.18 22.49
C TYR A 84 7.68 9.18 23.13
N GLY A 85 8.15 8.40 24.12
CA GLY A 85 7.32 7.45 24.87
C GLY A 85 6.06 8.07 25.45
N GLN A 86 6.12 9.35 25.88
CA GLN A 86 5.00 10.12 26.42
C GLN A 86 4.07 10.75 25.35
N CYS A 87 4.43 10.70 24.06
CA CYS A 87 3.55 11.18 22.99
C CYS A 87 2.40 10.17 22.77
N GLU A 88 1.19 10.66 22.55
CA GLU A 88 0.00 9.81 22.43
C GLU A 88 -0.31 9.47 20.97
N VAL A 89 0.13 10.33 20.03
CA VAL A 89 -0.21 10.25 18.61
C VAL A 89 1.05 10.28 17.75
N ILE A 90 1.09 9.43 16.74
CA ILE A 90 2.01 9.57 15.61
C ILE A 90 1.24 10.18 14.45
N VAL A 91 1.78 11.25 13.87
CA VAL A 91 1.33 11.77 12.57
C VAL A 91 2.32 11.24 11.53
N ALA A 92 1.86 10.40 10.62
CA ALA A 92 2.68 9.84 9.56
C ALA A 92 2.39 10.57 8.26
N LEU A 93 3.38 11.28 7.73
CA LEU A 93 3.28 12.01 6.47
C LEU A 93 4.25 11.41 5.46
N GLY A 94 3.75 10.97 4.32
CA GLY A 94 4.59 10.38 3.27
C GLY A 94 3.89 9.32 2.44
N GLY A 95 4.67 8.60 1.63
CA GLY A 95 4.20 7.38 0.97
C GLY A 95 4.14 6.18 1.92
N GLY A 96 3.88 4.99 1.37
CA GLY A 96 3.74 3.77 2.17
C GLY A 96 4.91 3.46 3.11
N SER A 97 6.15 3.83 2.77
CA SER A 97 7.29 3.62 3.68
C SER A 97 7.19 4.45 4.97
N ALA A 98 6.77 5.71 4.91
CA ALA A 98 6.55 6.54 6.10
C ALA A 98 5.38 6.02 6.95
N LEU A 99 4.29 5.62 6.29
CA LEU A 99 3.10 5.10 6.97
C LEU A 99 3.38 3.74 7.64
N ASP A 100 4.10 2.84 6.97
CA ASP A 100 4.47 1.53 7.51
C ASP A 100 5.51 1.67 8.63
N THR A 101 6.50 2.55 8.51
CA THR A 101 7.43 2.85 9.60
C THR A 101 6.67 3.38 10.83
N ALA A 102 5.71 4.28 10.65
CA ALA A 102 4.90 4.78 11.76
C ALA A 102 4.10 3.66 12.45
N LYS A 103 3.54 2.72 11.68
CA LYS A 103 2.86 1.53 12.22
C LYS A 103 3.79 0.57 12.98
N LEU A 104 5.06 0.49 12.58
CA LEU A 104 6.06 -0.29 13.31
C LEU A 104 6.49 0.41 14.61
N LEU A 105 6.60 1.75 14.59
CA LEU A 105 6.93 2.56 15.77
C LEU A 105 5.78 2.66 16.78
N MET A 106 4.53 2.54 16.35
CA MET A 106 3.38 2.77 17.23
C MET A 106 3.14 1.67 18.28
N VAL A 107 3.77 0.51 18.13
CA VAL A 107 3.62 -0.65 19.04
C VAL A 107 4.90 -0.91 19.80
N ALA A 108 4.80 -1.28 21.08
CA ALA A 108 5.93 -1.77 21.86
C ALA A 108 5.59 -2.91 22.80
N GLY A 109 6.54 -3.82 22.98
CA GLY A 109 6.51 -4.87 24.00
C GLY A 109 7.00 -4.35 25.34
N ASP A 110 7.11 -5.25 26.33
CA ASP A 110 7.52 -4.87 27.69
C ASP A 110 8.98 -4.41 27.80
N ASP A 111 9.82 -4.77 26.84
CA ASP A 111 11.28 -4.52 26.87
C ASP A 111 11.74 -3.41 25.91
N ASP A 112 10.83 -2.78 25.17
CA ASP A 112 11.12 -1.74 24.18
C ASP A 112 12.18 -2.12 23.13
N ARG A 113 12.37 -3.42 22.88
CA ARG A 113 13.34 -3.89 21.88
C ARG A 113 12.63 -4.20 20.56
N PHE A 114 13.09 -3.56 19.49
CA PHE A 114 12.62 -3.88 18.14
C PHE A 114 12.88 -5.33 17.76
N ALA A 115 13.98 -5.93 18.27
CA ALA A 115 14.30 -7.34 18.08
C ALA A 115 13.15 -8.26 18.52
N THR A 116 12.47 -7.96 19.63
CA THR A 116 11.33 -8.75 20.13
C THR A 116 10.17 -8.76 19.13
N LEU A 117 9.92 -7.63 18.46
CA LEU A 117 8.93 -7.55 17.38
C LEU A 117 9.38 -8.36 16.16
N VAL A 118 10.63 -8.21 15.73
CA VAL A 118 11.18 -8.92 14.56
C VAL A 118 11.17 -10.44 14.78
N ASP A 119 11.58 -10.90 15.97
CA ASP A 119 11.60 -12.33 16.33
C ASP A 119 10.19 -12.93 16.30
N ALA A 120 9.18 -12.20 16.78
CA ALA A 120 7.78 -12.63 16.70
C ALA A 120 7.31 -12.75 15.24
N LEU A 121 7.63 -11.76 14.40
CA LEU A 121 7.31 -11.80 12.97
C LEU A 121 8.02 -12.94 12.23
N ASP A 122 9.28 -13.24 12.59
CA ASP A 122 10.04 -14.32 11.96
C ASP A 122 9.49 -15.70 12.36
N ALA A 123 9.12 -15.86 13.63
CA ALA A 123 8.48 -17.06 14.15
C ALA A 123 7.02 -17.24 13.69
N GLY A 124 6.44 -16.24 13.01
CA GLY A 124 5.03 -16.28 12.61
C GLY A 124 4.05 -16.18 13.78
N VAL A 125 4.50 -15.67 14.94
CA VAL A 125 3.71 -15.50 16.15
C VAL A 125 3.13 -14.09 16.18
N THR A 126 1.88 -13.97 16.64
CA THR A 126 1.27 -12.65 16.85
C THR A 126 1.99 -11.89 17.95
N PHE A 127 2.64 -10.78 17.59
CA PHE A 127 3.23 -9.85 18.55
C PHE A 127 2.14 -9.25 19.44
N ARG A 128 2.35 -9.24 20.76
CA ARG A 128 1.40 -8.68 21.73
C ARG A 128 1.97 -7.39 22.29
N PRO A 129 1.50 -6.21 21.85
CA PRO A 129 2.02 -4.96 22.35
C PRO A 129 1.58 -4.74 23.81
N ALA A 130 2.52 -4.37 24.67
CA ALA A 130 2.26 -3.85 26.01
C ALA A 130 1.83 -2.38 25.98
N ARG A 131 2.31 -1.64 24.98
CA ARG A 131 2.00 -0.22 24.78
C ARG A 131 1.72 0.06 23.31
N THR A 132 0.75 0.92 23.06
CA THR A 132 0.38 1.36 21.71
C THR A 132 0.12 2.86 21.68
N LYS A 133 0.38 3.49 20.54
CA LYS A 133 0.05 4.89 20.26
C LYS A 133 -1.08 4.96 19.24
N ARG A 134 -1.74 6.11 19.13
CA ARG A 134 -2.67 6.39 18.03
C ARG A 134 -1.90 6.83 16.78
N LEU A 135 -2.47 6.59 15.60
CA LEU A 135 -1.86 6.91 14.33
C LEU A 135 -2.82 7.70 13.45
N ILE A 136 -2.39 8.89 13.02
CA ILE A 136 -3.06 9.68 11.97
C ILE A 136 -2.16 9.63 10.75
N THR A 137 -2.70 9.22 9.61
CA THR A 137 -1.94 9.10 8.36
C THR A 137 -2.27 10.24 7.41
N VAL A 138 -1.26 10.74 6.71
CA VAL A 138 -1.33 11.81 5.72
C VAL A 138 -0.57 11.34 4.47
N PRO A 139 -1.22 10.54 3.60
CA PRO A 139 -0.54 9.97 2.44
C PRO A 139 -0.11 11.07 1.45
N THR A 140 1.12 10.97 0.95
CA THR A 140 1.66 11.84 -0.11
C THR A 140 1.87 11.10 -1.42
N THR A 141 1.45 9.84 -1.50
CA THR A 141 1.41 9.02 -2.72
C THR A 141 0.02 8.43 -2.93
N ALA A 142 -0.42 8.31 -4.19
CA ALA A 142 -1.67 7.67 -4.56
C ALA A 142 -1.40 6.22 -5.01
N GLY A 143 -1.16 5.31 -4.06
CA GLY A 143 -0.80 3.92 -4.40
C GLY A 143 -1.10 2.87 -3.32
N THR A 144 -0.37 2.93 -2.21
CA THR A 144 -0.27 1.78 -1.29
C THR A 144 -1.55 1.47 -0.49
N GLY A 145 -2.43 2.46 -0.32
CA GLY A 145 -3.59 2.35 0.57
C GLY A 145 -3.22 2.13 2.04
N SER A 146 -1.96 2.36 2.43
CA SER A 146 -1.47 2.10 3.79
C SER A 146 -2.23 2.95 4.83
N GLU A 147 -2.75 4.11 4.45
CA GLU A 147 -3.61 4.98 5.25
C GLU A 147 -4.94 4.34 5.69
N VAL A 148 -5.41 3.32 4.97
CA VAL A 148 -6.67 2.62 5.25
C VAL A 148 -6.48 1.11 5.44
N THR A 149 -5.30 0.70 5.89
CA THR A 149 -5.00 -0.72 6.19
C THR A 149 -4.26 -0.86 7.53
N PRO A 150 -4.32 -2.03 8.19
CA PRO A 150 -3.59 -2.29 9.42
C PRO A 150 -2.19 -2.85 9.19
N TRP A 151 -1.76 -3.08 7.95
CA TRP A 151 -0.48 -3.76 7.69
C TRP A 151 0.68 -2.79 7.66
N ALA A 152 1.84 -3.26 8.13
CA ALA A 152 3.11 -2.59 7.91
C ALA A 152 4.11 -3.56 7.29
N THR A 153 4.70 -3.18 6.16
CA THR A 153 5.78 -3.92 5.52
C THR A 153 7.11 -3.59 6.19
N LEU A 154 7.86 -4.64 6.53
CA LEU A 154 9.23 -4.54 7.04
C LEU A 154 10.12 -5.49 6.23
N TRP A 155 11.24 -5.00 5.73
CA TRP A 155 12.20 -5.79 4.99
C TRP A 155 13.39 -6.18 5.87
N ASP A 156 13.93 -7.37 5.65
CA ASP A 156 15.25 -7.76 6.12
C ASP A 156 16.07 -8.14 4.90
N ARG A 157 16.63 -7.14 4.22
CA ARG A 157 17.37 -7.34 2.96
C ARG A 157 18.79 -7.86 3.21
N HIS A 158 19.32 -7.61 4.40
CA HIS A 158 20.72 -7.81 4.72
C HIS A 158 21.00 -9.17 5.38
N VAL A 159 20.10 -9.67 6.23
CA VAL A 159 20.32 -10.89 7.02
C VAL A 159 19.51 -12.05 6.47
N LYS A 160 18.17 -11.89 6.36
CA LYS A 160 17.27 -13.00 6.01
C LYS A 160 16.78 -12.97 4.55
N ARG A 161 16.99 -11.86 3.83
CA ARG A 161 16.44 -11.60 2.47
C ARG A 161 14.93 -11.87 2.42
N LYS A 162 14.21 -11.43 3.46
CA LYS A 162 12.80 -11.74 3.69
C LYS A 162 11.99 -10.47 3.88
N LYS A 163 10.72 -10.54 3.46
CA LYS A 163 9.70 -9.55 3.81
C LYS A 163 8.89 -10.05 5.00
N TYR A 164 8.79 -9.22 6.02
CA TYR A 164 7.87 -9.33 7.14
C TYR A 164 6.63 -8.46 6.93
N SER A 165 5.56 -8.77 7.65
CA SER A 165 4.32 -8.00 7.66
C SER A 165 3.76 -7.96 9.08
N LEU A 166 3.79 -6.78 9.71
CA LEU A 166 3.06 -6.56 10.95
C LEU A 166 1.57 -6.47 10.63
N HIS A 167 0.73 -7.10 11.46
CA HIS A 167 -0.72 -7.05 11.34
C HIS A 167 -1.35 -7.22 12.72
N LEU A 168 -1.87 -6.14 13.29
CA LEU A 168 -2.49 -6.15 14.61
C LEU A 168 -3.80 -5.34 14.59
N PRO A 169 -4.77 -5.63 15.47
CA PRO A 169 -5.93 -4.76 15.65
C PRO A 169 -5.56 -3.31 15.99
N GLU A 170 -4.42 -3.10 16.65
CA GLU A 170 -3.95 -1.79 17.09
C GLU A 170 -3.24 -1.00 15.98
N THR A 171 -2.85 -1.62 14.87
CA THR A 171 -2.09 -0.96 13.79
C THR A 171 -2.98 -0.28 12.73
N TRP A 172 -4.29 -0.25 12.97
CA TRP A 172 -5.20 0.60 12.22
C TRP A 172 -4.93 2.09 12.52
N PRO A 173 -4.80 2.95 11.49
CA PRO A 173 -4.90 4.38 11.69
C PRO A 173 -6.24 4.75 12.33
N GLU A 174 -6.25 5.71 13.25
CA GLU A 174 -7.52 6.26 13.75
C GLU A 174 -8.16 7.19 12.72
N ALA A 175 -7.33 7.87 11.91
CA ALA A 175 -7.76 8.74 10.83
C ALA A 175 -6.78 8.74 9.65
N ALA A 176 -7.31 8.96 8.46
CA ALA A 176 -6.56 9.19 7.23
C ALA A 176 -6.94 10.55 6.62
N ILE A 177 -5.97 11.43 6.45
CA ILE A 177 -6.14 12.77 5.88
C ILE A 177 -5.55 12.77 4.48
N VAL A 178 -6.40 12.51 3.50
CA VAL A 178 -6.03 12.36 2.09
C VAL A 178 -6.22 13.72 1.39
N ASP A 179 -5.17 14.54 1.39
CA ASP A 179 -5.11 15.80 0.65
C ASP A 179 -4.35 15.63 -0.68
N PRO A 180 -5.03 15.59 -1.83
CA PRO A 180 -4.38 15.35 -3.12
C PRO A 180 -3.29 16.36 -3.47
N ARG A 181 -3.32 17.58 -2.89
CA ARG A 181 -2.31 18.61 -3.14
C ARG A 181 -0.92 18.18 -2.67
N LEU A 182 -0.84 17.30 -1.67
CA LEU A 182 0.42 16.76 -1.17
C LEU A 182 1.08 15.75 -2.12
N THR A 183 0.39 15.34 -3.18
CA THR A 183 0.92 14.43 -4.21
C THR A 183 1.53 15.15 -5.41
N ARG A 184 1.38 16.49 -5.49
CA ARG A 184 1.83 17.30 -6.64
C ARG A 184 3.34 17.26 -6.87
N SER A 185 4.11 17.14 -5.80
CA SER A 185 5.57 17.10 -5.85
C SER A 185 6.13 15.73 -6.25
N LEU A 186 5.28 14.72 -6.48
CA LEU A 186 5.75 13.38 -6.83
C LEU A 186 6.43 13.38 -8.20
N PRO A 187 7.67 12.83 -8.29
CA PRO A 187 8.31 12.58 -9.57
C PRO A 187 7.45 11.70 -10.48
N ARG A 188 7.64 11.84 -11.80
CA ARG A 188 6.95 11.03 -12.83
C ARG A 188 7.01 9.54 -12.51
N ALA A 189 8.19 9.01 -12.22
CA ALA A 189 8.42 7.59 -11.97
C ALA A 189 7.65 7.10 -10.72
N VAL A 190 7.62 7.89 -9.64
CA VAL A 190 6.88 7.53 -8.41
C VAL A 190 5.37 7.62 -8.64
N THR A 191 4.91 8.60 -9.41
CA THR A 191 3.49 8.72 -9.79
C THR A 191 3.04 7.52 -10.62
N LEU A 192 3.84 7.09 -11.60
CA LEU A 192 3.57 5.89 -12.38
C LEU A 192 3.52 4.64 -11.50
N GLN A 193 4.55 4.40 -10.70
CA GLN A 193 4.65 3.21 -9.84
C GLN A 193 3.50 3.14 -8.84
N SER A 194 3.18 4.25 -8.15
CA SER A 194 2.09 4.28 -7.17
C SER A 194 0.72 4.05 -7.82
N GLY A 195 0.45 4.65 -8.98
CA GLY A 195 -0.79 4.41 -9.71
C GLY A 195 -0.93 2.95 -10.16
N LEU A 196 0.14 2.33 -10.64
CA LEU A 196 0.14 0.92 -11.03
C LEU A 196 -0.01 -0.03 -9.83
N ASP A 197 0.54 0.33 -8.68
CA ASP A 197 0.33 -0.40 -7.43
C ASP A 197 -1.15 -0.38 -6.99
N ALA A 198 -1.78 0.79 -7.01
CA ALA A 198 -3.22 0.93 -6.75
C ALA A 198 -4.08 0.14 -7.76
N LEU A 199 -3.73 0.15 -9.05
CA LEU A 199 -4.43 -0.66 -10.05
C LEU A 199 -4.28 -2.16 -9.75
N SER A 200 -3.09 -2.60 -9.36
CA SER A 200 -2.81 -3.98 -8.96
C SER A 200 -3.66 -4.37 -7.75
N HIS A 201 -3.70 -3.54 -6.70
CA HIS A 201 -4.56 -3.75 -5.53
C HIS A 201 -6.04 -3.90 -5.91
N ALA A 202 -6.55 -3.03 -6.76
CA ALA A 202 -7.95 -3.05 -7.20
C ALA A 202 -8.28 -4.34 -7.97
N LEU A 203 -7.47 -4.70 -8.97
CA LEU A 203 -7.70 -5.88 -9.78
C LEU A 203 -7.51 -7.19 -8.99
N GLU A 204 -6.49 -7.25 -8.13
CA GLU A 204 -6.25 -8.43 -7.28
C GLU A 204 -7.32 -8.65 -6.22
N ALA A 205 -8.06 -7.62 -5.82
CA ALA A 205 -9.22 -7.78 -4.95
C ALA A 205 -10.40 -8.46 -5.65
N ILE A 206 -10.51 -8.38 -6.98
CA ILE A 206 -11.60 -8.97 -7.76
C ILE A 206 -11.43 -10.48 -7.86
N TRP A 207 -10.26 -10.96 -8.30
CA TRP A 207 -9.97 -12.40 -8.45
C TRP A 207 -9.38 -13.02 -7.17
N ASN A 208 -9.89 -12.58 -6.02
CA ASN A 208 -9.48 -13.06 -4.71
C ASN A 208 -10.49 -14.05 -4.13
N VAL A 209 -10.02 -15.09 -3.44
CA VAL A 209 -10.90 -16.03 -2.71
C VAL A 209 -11.65 -15.34 -1.56
N ASN A 210 -11.11 -14.24 -1.04
CA ASN A 210 -11.71 -13.41 0.02
C ASN A 210 -12.58 -12.26 -0.51
N ALA A 211 -12.79 -12.17 -1.83
CA ALA A 211 -13.58 -11.11 -2.44
C ALA A 211 -15.02 -11.10 -1.91
N ASN A 212 -15.61 -9.90 -1.79
CA ASN A 212 -16.98 -9.72 -1.32
C ASN A 212 -17.67 -8.54 -2.03
N PRO A 213 -19.01 -8.48 -2.03
CA PRO A 213 -19.74 -7.44 -2.78
C PRO A 213 -19.39 -5.99 -2.41
N ILE A 214 -18.94 -5.75 -1.17
CA ILE A 214 -18.54 -4.42 -0.71
C ILE A 214 -17.16 -4.08 -1.27
N SER A 215 -16.16 -4.97 -1.14
CA SER A 215 -14.84 -4.78 -1.75
C SER A 215 -14.92 -4.68 -3.28
N ASP A 216 -15.82 -5.43 -3.91
CA ASP A 216 -16.05 -5.40 -5.36
C ASP A 216 -16.47 -4.01 -5.85
N THR A 217 -17.24 -3.27 -5.04
CA THR A 217 -17.67 -1.91 -5.38
C THR A 217 -16.47 -0.95 -5.44
N PHE A 218 -15.60 -1.02 -4.43
CA PHE A 218 -14.38 -0.22 -4.39
C PHE A 218 -13.38 -0.63 -5.46
N ALA A 219 -13.17 -1.93 -5.65
CA ALA A 219 -12.24 -2.48 -6.64
C ALA A 219 -12.60 -2.07 -8.07
N VAL A 220 -13.88 -2.17 -8.45
CA VAL A 220 -14.35 -1.78 -9.79
C VAL A 220 -14.16 -0.27 -10.02
N SER A 221 -14.54 0.57 -9.05
CA SER A 221 -14.36 2.02 -9.14
C SER A 221 -12.87 2.37 -9.31
N ALA A 222 -12.03 1.84 -8.42
CA ALA A 222 -10.60 2.11 -8.41
C ALA A 222 -9.90 1.68 -9.71
N ALA A 223 -10.18 0.48 -10.22
CA ALA A 223 -9.55 -0.03 -11.43
C ALA A 223 -9.92 0.83 -12.66
N ARG A 224 -11.21 1.14 -12.81
CA ARG A 224 -11.70 1.99 -13.92
C ARG A 224 -11.10 3.39 -13.86
N ASP A 225 -11.13 4.01 -12.68
CA ASP A 225 -10.62 5.37 -12.51
C ASP A 225 -9.11 5.42 -12.71
N MET A 226 -8.34 4.48 -12.15
CA MET A 226 -6.89 4.47 -12.32
C MET A 226 -6.48 4.23 -13.78
N MET A 227 -7.13 3.30 -14.49
CA MET A 227 -6.88 3.08 -15.93
C MET A 227 -7.20 4.33 -16.79
N ARG A 228 -8.20 5.12 -16.39
CA ARG A 228 -8.57 6.37 -17.08
C ARG A 228 -7.64 7.53 -16.73
N VAL A 229 -7.25 7.66 -15.46
CA VAL A 229 -6.54 8.83 -14.91
C VAL A 229 -5.05 8.72 -15.12
N LEU A 230 -4.44 7.54 -14.92
CA LEU A 230 -2.99 7.40 -14.90
C LEU A 230 -2.29 7.85 -16.20
N PRO A 231 -2.77 7.47 -17.42
CA PRO A 231 -2.15 7.95 -18.66
C PRO A 231 -2.26 9.47 -18.84
N ARG A 232 -3.38 10.06 -18.41
CA ARG A 232 -3.60 11.51 -18.46
C ARG A 232 -2.67 12.23 -17.47
N LEU A 233 -2.53 11.68 -16.27
CA LEU A 233 -1.64 12.21 -15.25
C LEU A 233 -0.17 12.09 -15.68
N MET A 234 0.17 11.05 -16.44
CA MET A 234 1.48 10.93 -17.11
C MET A 234 1.67 11.96 -18.23
N ALA A 235 0.64 12.62 -18.73
CA ALA A 235 0.78 13.73 -19.67
C ALA A 235 0.84 15.11 -18.97
N SER A 236 0.21 15.24 -17.79
CA SER A 236 0.20 16.47 -16.98
C SER A 236 0.29 16.12 -15.49
N LEU A 237 1.51 16.12 -14.95
CA LEU A 237 1.80 15.65 -13.59
C LEU A 237 1.33 16.62 -12.48
N ASP A 238 1.04 17.86 -12.82
CA ASP A 238 0.65 18.91 -11.90
C ASP A 238 -0.86 19.21 -11.90
N ASP A 239 -1.62 18.54 -12.78
CA ASP A 239 -3.08 18.65 -12.87
C ASP A 239 -3.75 18.22 -11.56
N GLU A 240 -4.36 19.18 -10.88
CA GLU A 240 -4.94 18.98 -9.55
C GLU A 240 -6.15 18.03 -9.57
N ASP A 241 -6.96 18.08 -10.62
CA ASP A 241 -8.13 17.21 -10.77
C ASP A 241 -7.72 15.77 -11.02
N LEU A 242 -6.68 15.54 -11.82
CA LEU A 242 -6.12 14.20 -12.05
C LEU A 242 -5.44 13.66 -10.79
N ARG A 243 -4.74 14.50 -10.03
CA ARG A 243 -4.19 14.10 -8.71
C ARG A 243 -5.29 13.73 -7.73
N ALA A 244 -6.39 14.48 -7.68
CA ALA A 244 -7.54 14.17 -6.84
C ALA A 244 -8.20 12.85 -7.23
N GLN A 245 -8.43 12.61 -8.52
CA GLN A 245 -9.00 11.36 -9.00
C GLN A 245 -8.07 10.16 -8.75
N ALA A 246 -6.76 10.32 -8.93
CA ALA A 246 -5.79 9.26 -8.63
C ALA A 246 -5.77 8.94 -7.13
N ALA A 247 -5.81 9.96 -6.26
CA ALA A 247 -5.86 9.77 -4.81
C ALA A 247 -7.14 9.04 -4.38
N LEU A 248 -8.30 9.38 -4.95
CA LEU A 248 -9.56 8.69 -4.68
C LEU A 248 -9.51 7.22 -5.14
N ALA A 249 -9.00 6.97 -6.35
CA ALA A 249 -8.85 5.61 -6.88
C ALA A 249 -7.90 4.76 -6.01
N ALA A 250 -6.78 5.34 -5.55
CA ALA A 250 -5.86 4.66 -4.64
C ALA A 250 -6.48 4.37 -3.27
N LEU A 251 -7.22 5.31 -2.70
CA LEU A 251 -7.96 5.13 -1.45
C LEU A 251 -8.98 3.98 -1.58
N GLN A 252 -9.76 3.96 -2.67
CA GLN A 252 -10.72 2.89 -2.94
C GLN A 252 -10.02 1.55 -3.15
N ALA A 253 -8.89 1.50 -3.87
CA ALA A 253 -8.09 0.29 -4.00
C ALA A 253 -7.64 -0.22 -2.62
N GLY A 254 -7.18 0.69 -1.75
CA GLY A 254 -6.86 0.44 -0.34
C GLY A 254 -8.02 -0.21 0.43
N MET A 255 -9.21 0.38 0.35
CA MET A 255 -10.43 -0.14 0.99
C MET A 255 -10.79 -1.54 0.50
N ALA A 256 -10.61 -1.81 -0.80
CA ALA A 256 -10.87 -3.11 -1.40
C ALA A 256 -9.88 -4.17 -0.86
N PHE A 257 -8.58 -3.97 -1.07
CA PHE A 257 -7.59 -4.99 -0.72
C PHE A 257 -7.39 -5.12 0.80
N SER A 258 -7.77 -4.11 1.60
CA SER A 258 -7.81 -4.22 3.05
C SER A 258 -8.72 -5.33 3.56
N ASN A 259 -9.66 -5.80 2.74
CA ASN A 259 -10.60 -6.85 3.09
C ASN A 259 -10.33 -8.16 2.35
N THR A 260 -9.56 -8.15 1.26
CA THR A 260 -9.26 -9.34 0.46
C THR A 260 -7.83 -9.84 0.62
N LYS A 261 -6.91 -8.97 1.08
CA LYS A 261 -5.46 -9.08 0.88
C LYS A 261 -5.09 -9.04 -0.61
N THR A 262 -3.80 -9.01 -0.91
CA THR A 262 -3.28 -9.15 -2.28
C THR A 262 -3.15 -10.63 -2.68
N ALA A 263 -2.92 -10.90 -3.96
CA ALA A 263 -2.93 -12.25 -4.53
C ALA A 263 -1.63 -12.57 -5.30
N LEU A 264 -1.75 -13.25 -6.44
CA LEU A 264 -0.64 -13.83 -7.20
C LEU A 264 0.34 -12.78 -7.75
N ALA A 265 -0.15 -11.69 -8.34
CA ALA A 265 0.70 -10.66 -8.96
C ALA A 265 1.62 -10.00 -7.92
N HIS A 266 1.08 -9.65 -6.75
CA HIS A 266 1.90 -9.18 -5.63
C HIS A 266 2.86 -10.25 -5.11
N SER A 267 2.47 -11.52 -5.10
CA SER A 267 3.35 -12.60 -4.66
C SER A 267 4.57 -12.75 -5.58
N ILE A 268 4.37 -12.68 -6.91
CA ILE A 268 5.45 -12.68 -7.93
C ILE A 268 6.31 -11.42 -7.78
N SER A 269 5.70 -10.26 -7.50
CA SER A 269 6.40 -8.97 -7.44
C SER A 269 7.56 -8.93 -6.45
N TYR A 270 7.50 -9.72 -5.37
CA TYR A 270 8.54 -9.72 -4.34
C TYR A 270 9.84 -10.31 -4.85
N ASP A 271 9.79 -11.43 -5.58
CA ASP A 271 10.98 -12.00 -6.19
C ASP A 271 11.55 -11.07 -7.26
N MET A 272 10.70 -10.44 -8.07
CA MET A 272 11.13 -9.44 -9.05
C MET A 272 11.80 -8.22 -8.39
N THR A 273 11.28 -7.78 -7.24
CA THR A 273 11.86 -6.66 -6.48
C THR A 273 13.20 -7.06 -5.84
N ILE A 274 13.24 -8.21 -5.16
CA ILE A 274 14.41 -8.67 -4.39
C ILE A 274 15.55 -9.10 -5.30
N ARG A 275 15.26 -9.91 -6.33
CA ARG A 275 16.27 -10.58 -7.16
C ARG A 275 16.63 -9.79 -8.40
N HIS A 276 15.68 -9.04 -8.96
CA HIS A 276 15.84 -8.33 -10.24
C HIS A 276 15.81 -6.80 -10.10
N GLY A 277 15.63 -6.27 -8.88
CA GLY A 277 15.69 -4.83 -8.60
C GLY A 277 14.56 -4.03 -9.23
N LEU A 278 13.49 -4.70 -9.69
CA LEU A 278 12.37 -4.03 -10.34
C LEU A 278 11.60 -3.18 -9.31
N PRO A 279 11.28 -1.90 -9.60
CA PRO A 279 10.51 -1.09 -8.67
C PRO A 279 9.13 -1.69 -8.39
N HIS A 280 8.70 -1.70 -7.12
CA HIS A 280 7.56 -2.49 -6.66
C HIS A 280 6.28 -2.30 -7.48
N GLY A 281 5.90 -1.05 -7.78
CA GLY A 281 4.71 -0.74 -8.57
C GLY A 281 4.74 -1.28 -10.01
N ILE A 282 5.93 -1.42 -10.60
CA ILE A 282 6.11 -2.10 -11.89
C ILE A 282 6.03 -3.62 -11.69
N ALA A 283 6.71 -4.12 -10.65
CA ALA A 283 6.76 -5.54 -10.33
C ALA A 283 5.38 -6.15 -10.00
N CYS A 284 4.47 -5.41 -9.37
CA CYS A 284 3.12 -5.90 -9.06
C CYS A 284 2.12 -5.76 -10.23
N SER A 285 2.42 -4.93 -11.24
CA SER A 285 1.49 -4.63 -12.33
C SER A 285 1.79 -5.38 -13.63
N PHE A 286 3.06 -5.64 -13.96
CA PHE A 286 3.43 -6.17 -15.28
C PHE A 286 2.83 -7.55 -15.59
N THR A 287 2.64 -8.38 -14.55
CA THR A 287 2.03 -9.72 -14.68
C THR A 287 0.51 -9.72 -14.66
N LEU A 288 -0.15 -8.59 -14.39
CA LEU A 288 -1.61 -8.54 -14.27
C LEU A 288 -2.34 -9.09 -15.51
N PRO A 289 -1.92 -8.83 -16.76
CA PRO A 289 -2.57 -9.45 -17.93
C PRO A 289 -2.50 -10.98 -17.89
N ALA A 290 -1.34 -11.55 -17.57
CA ALA A 290 -1.15 -13.00 -17.49
C ALA A 290 -1.96 -13.60 -16.33
N VAL A 291 -1.94 -12.97 -15.15
CA VAL A 291 -2.73 -13.39 -13.98
C VAL A 291 -4.23 -13.31 -14.28
N MET A 292 -4.68 -12.27 -14.99
CA MET A 292 -6.07 -12.13 -15.42
C MET A 292 -6.49 -13.25 -16.36
N ARG A 293 -5.65 -13.64 -17.34
CA ARG A 293 -5.90 -14.81 -18.20
C ARG A 293 -6.09 -16.11 -17.39
N LEU A 294 -5.28 -16.29 -16.34
CA LEU A 294 -5.40 -17.45 -15.45
C LEU A 294 -6.68 -17.42 -14.57
N ALA A 295 -7.21 -16.23 -14.31
CA ALA A 295 -8.39 -16.01 -13.48
C ALA A 295 -9.71 -16.20 -14.24
N ILE A 296 -9.77 -15.73 -15.49
CA ILE A 296 -10.97 -15.77 -16.32
C ILE A 296 -11.45 -17.22 -16.49
N GLY A 297 -12.74 -17.45 -16.29
CA GLY A 297 -13.36 -18.77 -16.43
C GLY A 297 -13.18 -19.68 -15.21
N ARG A 298 -12.44 -19.26 -14.18
CA ARG A 298 -12.33 -20.03 -12.92
C ARG A 298 -13.60 -19.92 -12.09
N ARG A 299 -14.24 -18.75 -12.07
CA ARG A 299 -15.42 -18.46 -11.25
C ARG A 299 -16.32 -17.44 -11.94
N ALA A 300 -17.51 -17.88 -12.36
CA ALA A 300 -18.48 -17.03 -13.06
C ALA A 300 -18.89 -15.77 -12.26
N ASP A 301 -18.93 -15.86 -10.92
CA ASP A 301 -19.25 -14.71 -10.08
C ASP A 301 -18.14 -13.66 -10.05
N ARG A 302 -16.87 -14.07 -10.21
CA ARG A 302 -15.72 -13.16 -10.31
C ARG A 302 -15.59 -12.59 -11.72
N ASP A 303 -15.85 -13.40 -12.75
CA ASP A 303 -15.90 -12.95 -14.15
C ASP A 303 -16.95 -11.84 -14.35
N ALA A 304 -18.12 -11.96 -13.69
CA ALA A 304 -19.15 -10.93 -13.72
C ALA A 304 -18.70 -9.60 -13.09
N VAL A 305 -17.86 -9.65 -12.04
CA VAL A 305 -17.28 -8.44 -11.43
C VAL A 305 -16.21 -7.84 -12.33
N LEU A 306 -15.34 -8.68 -12.90
CA LEU A 306 -14.31 -8.25 -13.84
C LEU A 306 -14.92 -7.60 -15.09
N ALA A 307 -16.03 -8.14 -15.59
CA ALA A 307 -16.80 -7.57 -16.70
C ALA A 307 -17.24 -6.13 -16.43
N ARG A 308 -17.51 -5.74 -15.18
CA ARG A 308 -17.85 -4.35 -14.83
C ARG A 308 -16.66 -3.40 -14.98
N VAL A 309 -15.42 -3.88 -14.91
CA VAL A 309 -14.22 -3.07 -15.16
C VAL A 309 -14.04 -2.84 -16.66
N PHE A 310 -14.28 -3.86 -17.48
CA PHE A 310 -14.00 -3.88 -18.91
C PHE A 310 -15.23 -3.74 -19.80
N ASP A 311 -16.31 -3.14 -19.28
CA ASP A 311 -17.56 -2.87 -20.01
C ASP A 311 -18.16 -4.10 -20.71
N GLY A 312 -18.08 -5.27 -20.07
CA GLY A 312 -18.59 -6.55 -20.58
C GLY A 312 -17.60 -7.34 -21.43
N ASP A 313 -16.52 -6.73 -21.91
CA ASP A 313 -15.55 -7.35 -22.81
C ASP A 313 -14.42 -8.05 -22.04
N ILE A 314 -14.76 -9.13 -21.35
CA ILE A 314 -13.80 -9.92 -20.57
C ILE A 314 -12.81 -10.68 -21.45
N ALA A 315 -13.22 -11.07 -22.67
CA ALA A 315 -12.40 -11.88 -23.57
C ALA A 315 -11.13 -11.12 -24.00
N ASN A 316 -11.26 -9.82 -24.28
CA ASN A 316 -10.14 -8.96 -24.65
C ASN A 316 -9.56 -8.17 -23.46
N ALA A 317 -10.06 -8.36 -22.24
CA ALA A 317 -9.62 -7.61 -21.07
C ALA A 317 -8.10 -7.75 -20.79
N PRO A 318 -7.49 -8.95 -20.88
CA PRO A 318 -6.04 -9.08 -20.73
C PRO A 318 -5.25 -8.28 -21.76
N ASP A 319 -5.68 -8.30 -23.03
CA ASP A 319 -4.98 -7.61 -24.12
C ASP A 319 -5.14 -6.09 -24.01
N LYS A 320 -6.32 -5.60 -23.60
CA LYS A 320 -6.54 -4.19 -23.25
C LYS A 320 -5.61 -3.74 -22.12
N LEU A 321 -5.43 -4.58 -21.10
CA LEU A 321 -4.52 -4.27 -20.00
C LEU A 321 -3.05 -4.29 -20.47
N THR A 322 -2.67 -5.21 -21.36
CA THR A 322 -1.34 -5.20 -22.00
C THR A 322 -1.10 -3.91 -22.79
N VAL A 323 -2.05 -3.48 -23.63
CA VAL A 323 -1.94 -2.22 -24.37
C VAL A 323 -1.81 -1.03 -23.43
N PHE A 324 -2.61 -1.00 -22.36
CA PHE A 324 -2.54 0.03 -21.33
C PHE A 324 -1.16 0.11 -20.66
N LEU A 325 -0.62 -1.02 -20.20
CA LEU A 325 0.69 -1.07 -19.54
C LEU A 325 1.83 -0.69 -20.49
N ASN A 326 1.82 -1.23 -21.72
CA ASN A 326 2.80 -0.89 -22.74
C ASN A 326 2.73 0.60 -23.11
N GLY A 327 1.54 1.20 -23.17
CA GLY A 327 1.34 2.64 -23.40
C GLY A 327 1.92 3.52 -22.29
N LEU A 328 2.14 2.96 -21.10
CA LEU A 328 2.83 3.61 -19.98
C LEU A 328 4.33 3.28 -19.92
N GLY A 329 4.85 2.51 -20.88
CA GLY A 329 6.25 2.08 -20.92
C GLY A 329 6.56 0.89 -20.02
N VAL A 330 5.55 0.09 -19.65
CA VAL A 330 5.69 -1.11 -18.82
C VAL A 330 5.48 -2.36 -19.68
N ALA A 331 6.56 -3.09 -19.93
CA ALA A 331 6.50 -4.37 -20.63
C ALA A 331 5.77 -5.42 -19.79
N THR A 332 5.05 -6.34 -20.42
CA THR A 332 4.24 -7.37 -19.72
C THR A 332 4.89 -8.74 -19.66
N GLU A 333 6.10 -8.88 -20.19
CA GLU A 333 6.81 -10.16 -20.31
C GLU A 333 8.02 -10.22 -19.39
N PHE A 334 8.22 -11.38 -18.73
CA PHE A 334 9.37 -11.65 -17.87
C PHE A 334 10.72 -11.41 -18.57
N ALA A 335 10.81 -11.77 -19.84
CA ALA A 335 12.03 -11.61 -20.65
C ALA A 335 12.49 -10.15 -20.79
N ALA A 336 11.55 -9.19 -20.78
CA ALA A 336 11.88 -7.77 -20.84
C ALA A 336 12.63 -7.27 -19.59
N TYR A 337 12.58 -8.05 -18.50
CA TYR A 337 13.24 -7.79 -17.23
C TYR A 337 14.40 -8.77 -16.98
N GLY A 338 14.88 -9.48 -18.01
CA GLY A 338 16.02 -10.39 -17.90
C GLY A 338 15.70 -11.75 -17.26
N VAL A 339 14.41 -12.10 -17.10
CA VAL A 339 13.98 -13.36 -16.49
C VAL A 339 13.70 -14.40 -17.56
N THR A 340 14.35 -15.56 -17.47
CA THR A 340 14.18 -16.67 -18.41
C THR A 340 12.88 -17.43 -18.16
N GLU A 341 12.36 -18.15 -19.16
CA GLU A 341 11.15 -18.95 -19.02
C GLU A 341 11.22 -20.02 -17.89
N PRO A 342 12.32 -20.80 -17.74
CA PRO A 342 12.44 -21.70 -16.60
C PRO A 342 12.40 -20.99 -15.24
N GLU A 343 13.02 -19.82 -15.14
CA GLU A 343 13.01 -19.01 -13.91
C GLU A 343 11.63 -18.44 -13.62
N SER A 344 10.93 -17.90 -14.62
CA SER A 344 9.57 -17.37 -14.44
C SER A 344 8.59 -18.47 -14.07
N ASN A 345 8.72 -19.68 -14.65
CA ASN A 345 7.87 -20.81 -14.31
C ASN A 345 8.07 -21.24 -12.85
N ALA A 346 9.33 -21.33 -12.40
CA ALA A 346 9.64 -21.62 -11.00
C ALA A 346 9.12 -20.53 -10.05
N MET A 347 9.25 -19.26 -10.44
CA MET A 347 8.75 -18.12 -9.66
C MET A 347 7.23 -18.14 -9.52
N ILE A 348 6.49 -18.39 -10.61
CA ILE A 348 5.02 -18.49 -10.60
C ILE A 348 4.57 -19.67 -9.72
N ALA A 349 5.21 -20.83 -9.84
CA ALA A 349 4.89 -22.01 -9.03
C ALA A 349 5.08 -21.73 -7.53
N ALA A 350 6.24 -21.17 -7.15
CA ALA A 350 6.51 -20.78 -5.76
C ALA A 350 5.54 -19.71 -5.27
N ALA A 351 5.20 -18.73 -6.12
CA ALA A 351 4.27 -17.67 -5.78
C ALA A 351 2.86 -18.21 -5.49
N LEU A 352 2.37 -19.17 -6.27
CA LEU A 352 1.06 -19.83 -6.09
C LEU A 352 0.97 -20.59 -4.76
N GLU A 353 2.05 -21.25 -4.33
CA GLU A 353 2.11 -22.00 -3.07
C GLU A 353 2.20 -21.10 -1.84
N GLY A 354 2.71 -19.87 -2.01
CA GLY A 354 2.92 -18.90 -0.95
C GLY A 354 1.61 -18.37 -0.32
N PRO A 355 1.67 -17.80 0.90
CA PRO A 355 0.49 -17.33 1.62
C PRO A 355 -0.38 -16.32 0.86
N ARG A 356 0.22 -15.52 -0.03
CA ARG A 356 -0.51 -14.56 -0.89
C ARG A 356 -1.03 -15.20 -2.17
N GLY A 357 -0.25 -16.06 -2.83
CA GLY A 357 -0.73 -16.79 -4.01
C GLY A 357 -1.97 -17.62 -3.74
N ARG A 358 -2.10 -18.20 -2.54
CA ARG A 358 -3.32 -18.93 -2.13
C ARG A 358 -4.58 -18.06 -2.05
N ASN A 359 -4.45 -16.72 -2.05
CA ASN A 359 -5.60 -15.84 -2.17
C ASN A 359 -6.11 -15.74 -3.61
N PHE A 360 -5.34 -16.16 -4.61
CA PHE A 360 -5.74 -16.17 -6.01
C PHE A 360 -6.73 -17.30 -6.28
N ILE A 361 -7.83 -17.01 -6.97
CA ILE A 361 -8.86 -18.01 -7.29
C ILE A 361 -8.35 -19.17 -8.16
N GLY A 362 -7.25 -18.99 -8.89
CA GLY A 362 -6.63 -20.05 -9.68
C GLY A 362 -5.61 -20.92 -8.93
N ALA A 363 -5.33 -20.63 -7.64
CA ALA A 363 -4.43 -21.45 -6.81
C ALA A 363 -5.13 -22.66 -6.17
N VAL A 364 -6.47 -22.68 -6.16
CA VAL A 364 -7.29 -23.77 -5.64
C VAL A 364 -7.68 -24.66 -6.82
N VAL A 365 -7.14 -25.89 -6.86
CA VAL A 365 -7.60 -26.95 -7.77
C VAL A 365 -8.74 -27.71 -7.10
#